data_AF-A0A812IZT1-F1
#
_entry.id   AF-A0A812IZT1-F1
#
_cell.length_a   1.000
_cell.length_b   1.000
_cell.length_c   1.000
_cell.angle_alpha   90.00
_cell.angle_beta   90.00
_cell.angle_gamma   90.00
#
_symmetry.space_group_name_H-M   'P 1'
#
loop_
_entity.id
_entity.type
_entity.pdbx_description
1 polymer ?
#
loop_
_entity_poly.entity_id
_entity_poly.type
_entity_poly.pdbx_seq_one_letter_code
_entity_poly.pdbx_strand_id
1 'polypeptide(L)'
;MGRGKAKIQVPDCRYGAACTRRDCVFKHPPKPAKSARPVEKSDKVCFAFVAGKCAFGRQCHDKHPDEASCQSIKERYGKIDCQWGRGCRTDGCLYRHPSDEKVGPALTLEAKPQPAVYAQGYKTDDKTDAVKGAGGPAPAPKFSSSSSPARDPLDGLDSGDLPRDLRREE
;
A
#
# COMPACT_ATOMS: atom_id res chain seq x y z
N MET A 1 -51.94 49.85 -5.76
CA MET A 1 -51.92 48.38 -6.02
C MET A 1 -50.51 47.84 -5.75
N GLY A 2 -50.32 46.95 -4.78
CA GLY A 2 -49.02 46.30 -4.52
C GLY A 2 -49.10 44.79 -4.78
N ARG A 3 -48.40 44.29 -5.80
CA ARG A 3 -48.35 42.86 -6.13
C ARG A 3 -47.43 42.15 -5.12
N GLY A 4 -48.02 41.37 -4.20
CA GLY A 4 -47.28 40.57 -3.24
C GLY A 4 -46.43 39.50 -3.92
N LYS A 5 -45.15 39.43 -3.58
CA LYS A 5 -44.21 38.40 -4.04
C LYS A 5 -44.54 37.06 -3.36
N ALA A 6 -45.14 36.14 -4.11
CA ALA A 6 -45.30 34.76 -3.68
C ALA A 6 -43.92 34.09 -3.56
N LYS A 7 -43.63 33.49 -2.40
CA LYS A 7 -42.39 32.73 -2.16
C LYS A 7 -42.51 31.38 -2.87
N ILE A 8 -41.89 31.25 -4.04
CA ILE A 8 -41.71 29.94 -4.69
C ILE A 8 -40.77 29.12 -3.82
N GLN A 9 -41.31 28.07 -3.21
CA GLN A 9 -40.52 27.12 -2.42
C GLN A 9 -39.83 26.16 -3.38
N VAL A 10 -38.51 26.20 -3.42
CA VAL A 10 -37.70 25.25 -4.21
C VAL A 10 -37.66 23.92 -3.45
N PRO A 11 -38.12 22.80 -4.05
CA PRO A 11 -38.13 21.50 -3.40
C PRO A 11 -36.73 20.91 -3.22
N ASP A 12 -36.61 19.96 -2.31
CA ASP A 12 -35.36 19.23 -2.05
C ASP A 12 -34.97 18.33 -3.22
N CYS A 13 -33.66 18.20 -3.44
CA CYS A 13 -33.12 17.35 -4.47
C CYS A 13 -33.37 15.89 -4.11
N ARG A 14 -33.99 15.15 -5.03
CA ARG A 14 -34.22 13.70 -4.92
C ARG A 14 -32.93 12.91 -4.61
N TYR A 15 -31.76 13.41 -5.04
CA TYR A 15 -30.47 12.75 -4.84
C TYR A 15 -29.71 13.22 -3.59
N GLY A 16 -30.21 14.24 -2.87
CA GLY A 16 -29.64 14.71 -1.61
C GLY A 16 -28.12 14.97 -1.65
N ALA A 17 -27.40 14.62 -0.58
CA ALA A 17 -25.96 14.84 -0.49
C ALA A 17 -25.13 14.07 -1.53
N ALA A 18 -25.69 13.05 -2.17
CA ALA A 18 -25.05 12.23 -3.19
C ALA A 18 -25.19 12.80 -4.61
N CYS A 19 -25.87 13.95 -4.80
CA CYS A 19 -25.98 14.56 -6.12
C CYS A 19 -24.60 14.94 -6.69
N THR A 20 -24.33 14.49 -7.92
CA THR A 20 -23.08 14.73 -8.64
C THR A 20 -23.13 15.94 -9.56
N ARG A 21 -24.32 16.52 -9.81
CA ARG A 21 -24.46 17.77 -10.60
C ARG A 21 -23.93 18.96 -9.79
N ARG A 22 -22.95 19.68 -10.34
CA ARG A 22 -22.35 20.86 -9.70
C ARG A 22 -23.33 22.03 -9.58
N ASP A 23 -24.19 22.23 -10.57
CA ASP A 23 -25.21 23.29 -10.65
C ASP A 23 -26.63 22.72 -10.59
N CYS A 24 -26.93 21.94 -9.56
CA CYS A 24 -28.27 21.38 -9.39
C CYS A 24 -29.22 22.43 -8.77
N VAL A 25 -30.35 22.68 -9.45
CA VAL A 25 -31.35 23.73 -9.13
C VAL A 25 -32.13 23.44 -7.84
N PHE A 26 -32.11 22.19 -7.37
CA PHE A 26 -32.81 21.76 -6.17
C PHE A 26 -31.94 21.91 -4.92
N LYS A 27 -32.57 22.02 -3.75
CA LYS A 27 -31.83 22.16 -2.48
C LYS A 27 -31.14 20.84 -2.12
N HIS A 28 -29.88 20.92 -1.68
CA HIS A 28 -29.15 19.76 -1.14
C HIS A 28 -28.85 19.99 0.34
N PRO A 29 -28.96 18.95 1.18
CA PRO A 29 -28.44 19.02 2.54
C PRO A 29 -26.92 19.24 2.50
N PRO A 30 -26.34 19.92 3.51
CA PRO A 30 -24.89 20.09 3.58
C PRO A 30 -24.24 18.71 3.57
N LYS A 31 -23.34 18.48 2.60
CA LYS A 31 -22.49 17.29 2.63
C LYS A 31 -21.83 17.29 4.00
N PRO A 32 -21.88 16.18 4.77
CA PRO A 32 -21.08 16.12 5.99
C PRO A 32 -19.67 16.47 5.54
N ALA A 33 -19.12 17.57 6.09
CA ALA A 33 -17.73 17.91 5.88
C ALA A 33 -17.01 16.59 6.13
N LYS A 34 -16.25 16.10 5.13
CA LYS A 34 -15.45 14.90 5.30
C LYS A 34 -14.64 15.21 6.55
N SER A 35 -15.10 14.73 7.70
CA SER A 35 -14.36 14.81 8.93
C SER A 35 -13.05 14.21 8.50
N ALA A 36 -11.99 15.01 8.59
CA ALA A 36 -10.67 14.56 8.30
C ALA A 36 -10.46 13.42 9.30
N ARG A 37 -10.89 12.21 8.95
CA ARG A 37 -10.55 11.01 9.67
C ARG A 37 -9.05 11.10 9.61
N PRO A 38 -8.35 11.27 10.75
CA PRO A 38 -6.91 11.26 10.74
C PRO A 38 -6.56 10.02 9.93
N VAL A 39 -5.81 10.20 8.85
CA VAL A 39 -5.31 9.07 8.07
C VAL A 39 -4.42 8.34 9.07
N GLU A 40 -4.98 7.31 9.69
CA GLU A 40 -4.34 6.58 10.77
C GLU A 40 -3.08 5.99 10.15
N LYS A 41 -1.91 6.54 10.54
CA LYS A 41 -0.63 6.01 10.10
C LYS A 41 -0.60 4.57 10.59
N SER A 42 -0.40 3.62 9.69
CA SER A 42 -0.44 2.20 10.04
C SER A 42 0.54 1.94 11.20
N ASP A 43 0.10 1.20 12.23
CA ASP A 43 0.96 0.80 13.37
C ASP A 43 2.06 -0.18 12.97
N LYS A 44 2.09 -0.58 11.69
CA LYS A 44 3.07 -1.47 11.11
C LYS A 44 4.39 -0.73 10.95
N VAL A 45 5.48 -1.41 11.27
CA VAL A 45 6.83 -0.92 11.00
C VAL A 45 7.12 -1.00 9.51
N CYS A 46 7.71 0.06 8.95
CA CYS A 46 8.14 0.08 7.56
C CYS A 46 9.32 -0.90 7.37
N PHE A 47 9.06 -2.06 6.79
CA PHE A 47 10.11 -3.04 6.51
C PHE A 47 11.13 -2.53 5.48
N ALA A 48 10.72 -1.66 4.54
CA ALA A 48 11.64 -1.00 3.63
C ALA A 48 12.61 -0.06 4.36
N PHE A 49 12.16 0.61 5.43
CA PHE A 49 13.02 1.45 6.24
C PHE A 49 14.00 0.61 7.06
N VAL A 50 13.51 -0.47 7.67
CA VAL A 50 14.37 -1.44 8.36
C VAL A 50 15.43 -1.98 7.38
N ALA A 51 15.08 -2.28 6.14
CA ALA A 51 16.02 -2.72 5.10
C ALA A 51 16.94 -1.59 4.55
N GLY A 52 16.74 -0.33 4.94
CA GLY A 52 17.51 0.83 4.47
C GLY A 52 17.14 1.33 3.06
N LYS A 53 15.97 0.93 2.55
CA LYS A 53 15.52 1.17 1.16
C LYS A 53 14.26 2.03 1.05
N CYS A 54 13.75 2.54 2.16
CA CYS A 54 12.57 3.41 2.14
C CYS A 54 12.91 4.78 1.51
N ALA A 55 12.30 5.09 0.37
CA ALA A 55 12.45 6.38 -0.30
C ALA A 55 11.65 7.53 0.35
N PHE A 56 10.64 7.19 1.17
CA PHE A 56 9.69 8.18 1.72
C PHE A 56 10.18 8.87 2.99
N GLY A 57 11.19 8.31 3.68
CA GLY A 57 11.73 8.88 4.90
C GLY A 57 10.64 9.22 5.93
N ARG A 58 10.58 10.47 6.39
CA ARG A 58 9.62 10.90 7.43
C ARG A 58 8.16 11.00 6.97
N GLN A 59 7.91 10.93 5.66
CA GLN A 59 6.56 10.99 5.09
C GLN A 59 6.03 9.59 4.73
N CYS A 60 6.73 8.53 5.15
CA CYS A 60 6.24 7.18 4.97
C CYS A 60 4.93 6.97 5.73
N HIS A 61 4.03 6.18 5.15
CA HIS A 61 2.76 5.82 5.76
C HIS A 61 2.93 4.86 6.95
N ASP A 62 3.99 4.06 6.91
CA ASP A 62 4.36 3.11 7.96
C ASP A 62 5.32 3.74 8.98
N LYS A 63 5.36 3.20 10.20
CA LYS A 63 6.21 3.72 11.26
C LYS A 63 7.68 3.38 11.01
N HIS A 64 8.54 4.40 11.15
CA HIS A 64 10.00 4.25 11.12
C HIS A 64 10.50 4.23 12.58
N PRO A 65 10.87 3.07 13.12
CA PRO A 65 11.45 2.99 14.45
C PRO A 65 12.89 3.51 14.46
N ASP A 66 13.44 3.76 15.64
CA ASP A 66 14.83 4.20 15.78
C ASP A 66 15.83 3.11 15.33
N GLU A 67 17.10 3.48 15.12
CA GLU A 67 18.13 2.58 14.59
C GLU A 67 18.36 1.37 15.50
N ALA A 68 18.33 1.55 16.82
CA ALA A 68 18.44 0.44 17.78
C ALA A 68 17.28 -0.56 17.63
N SER A 69 16.06 -0.05 17.45
CA SER A 69 14.88 -0.90 17.23
C SER A 69 14.93 -1.59 15.86
N CYS A 70 15.47 -0.93 14.84
CA CYS A 70 15.69 -1.53 13.53
C CYS A 70 16.62 -2.74 13.63
N GLN A 71 17.69 -2.66 14.43
CA GLN A 71 18.62 -3.78 14.66
C GLN A 71 17.91 -4.98 15.32
N SER A 72 17.12 -4.75 16.37
CA SER A 72 16.36 -5.83 17.03
C SER A 72 15.34 -6.49 16.09
N ILE A 73 14.77 -5.72 15.16
CA ILE A 73 13.86 -6.26 14.14
C ILE A 73 14.64 -7.11 13.14
N LYS A 74 15.75 -6.60 12.61
CA LYS A 74 16.65 -7.36 11.71
C LYS A 74 17.10 -8.67 12.33
N GLU A 75 17.51 -8.66 13.59
CA GLU A 75 17.99 -9.85 14.26
C GLU A 75 16.90 -10.92 14.41
N ARG A 76 15.67 -10.51 14.73
CA ARG A 76 14.53 -11.45 14.83
C ARG A 76 14.21 -12.10 13.48
N TYR A 77 14.14 -11.31 12.42
CA TYR A 77 13.80 -11.84 11.08
C TYR A 77 14.98 -12.58 10.43
N GLY A 78 16.23 -12.18 10.72
CA GLY A 78 17.43 -12.84 10.23
C GLY A 78 17.69 -14.24 10.81
N LYS A 79 16.92 -14.66 11.81
CA LYS A 79 16.92 -16.05 12.32
C LYS A 79 16.00 -16.96 11.51
N ILE A 80 15.01 -16.38 10.82
CA ILE A 80 14.00 -17.11 10.05
C ILE A 80 14.53 -17.31 8.63
N ASP A 81 14.56 -18.55 8.16
CA ASP A 81 14.95 -18.87 6.79
C ASP A 81 13.93 -18.33 5.78
N CYS A 82 14.44 -17.67 4.75
CA CYS A 82 13.67 -17.16 3.64
C CYS A 82 13.08 -18.33 2.85
N GLN A 83 11.76 -18.31 2.66
CA GLN A 83 11.04 -19.35 1.92
C GLN A 83 11.52 -19.50 0.47
N TRP A 84 12.08 -18.45 -0.11
CA TRP A 84 12.57 -18.44 -1.49
C TRP A 84 14.07 -18.75 -1.63
N GLY A 85 14.83 -18.77 -0.51
CA GLY A 85 16.28 -19.08 -0.53
C GLY A 85 17.06 -18.28 -1.58
N ARG A 86 17.84 -18.99 -2.43
CA ARG A 86 18.62 -18.37 -3.54
C ARG A 86 17.78 -17.72 -4.63
N GLY A 87 16.51 -18.04 -4.72
CA GLY A 87 15.58 -17.45 -5.69
C GLY A 87 14.94 -16.15 -5.22
N CYS A 88 15.28 -15.65 -4.02
CA CYS A 88 14.69 -14.44 -3.49
C CYS A 88 15.07 -13.23 -4.36
N ARG A 89 14.06 -12.59 -4.96
CA ARG A 89 14.22 -11.36 -5.76
C ARG A 89 13.91 -10.09 -4.97
N THR A 90 13.58 -10.24 -3.69
CA THR A 90 13.20 -9.13 -2.82
C THR A 90 14.46 -8.36 -2.44
N ASP A 91 14.60 -7.19 -3.02
CA ASP A 91 15.72 -6.31 -2.76
C ASP A 91 15.69 -5.86 -1.29
N GLY A 92 16.65 -6.32 -0.48
CA GLY A 92 16.70 -6.03 0.96
C GLY A 92 15.82 -6.95 1.83
N CYS A 93 15.65 -8.20 1.41
CA CYS A 93 15.00 -9.23 2.23
C CYS A 93 15.62 -9.32 3.63
N LEU A 94 14.79 -9.33 4.67
CA LEU A 94 15.21 -9.36 6.08
C LEU A 94 15.40 -10.78 6.64
N TYR A 95 15.06 -11.80 5.84
CA TYR A 95 15.13 -13.21 6.22
C TYR A 95 16.49 -13.82 5.88
N ARG A 96 16.87 -14.89 6.60
CA ARG A 96 18.12 -15.62 6.34
C ARG A 96 18.06 -16.35 5.02
N HIS A 97 19.07 -16.22 4.17
CA HIS A 97 19.24 -17.13 3.03
C HIS A 97 20.32 -18.16 3.40
N PRO A 98 20.00 -19.46 3.53
CA PRO A 98 20.96 -20.49 3.94
C PRO A 98 22.08 -20.76 2.91
N SER A 99 22.04 -20.11 1.75
CA SER A 99 23.12 -20.13 0.76
C SER A 99 23.75 -18.75 0.54
N ASP A 100 23.55 -17.81 1.47
CA ASP A 100 24.27 -16.53 1.53
C ASP A 100 25.69 -16.76 2.06
N GLU A 101 26.46 -17.64 1.41
CA GLU A 101 27.89 -17.35 1.35
C GLU A 101 27.98 -16.00 0.63
N LYS A 102 28.57 -15.01 1.30
CA LYS A 102 28.86 -13.70 0.76
C LYS A 102 29.85 -13.83 -0.41
N VAL A 103 29.35 -14.28 -1.55
CA VAL A 103 29.90 -13.97 -2.86
C VAL A 103 29.01 -12.88 -3.43
N GLY A 104 28.93 -11.75 -2.73
CA GLY A 104 28.77 -10.52 -3.48
C GLY A 104 30.11 -10.30 -4.16
N PRO A 105 30.26 -10.39 -5.50
CA PRO A 105 31.34 -9.63 -6.08
C PRO A 105 31.10 -8.20 -5.58
N ALA A 106 32.09 -7.64 -4.89
CA ALA A 106 32.19 -6.19 -4.83
C ALA A 106 31.95 -5.74 -6.28
N LEU A 107 30.87 -4.99 -6.51
CA LEU A 107 30.70 -4.32 -7.79
C LEU A 107 31.86 -3.32 -7.85
N THR A 108 33.03 -3.80 -8.28
CA THR A 108 34.02 -2.98 -8.94
C THR A 108 33.25 -2.28 -10.03
N LEU A 109 33.05 -0.99 -9.82
CA LEU A 109 32.55 -0.03 -10.80
C LEU A 109 33.55 0.03 -11.96
N GLU A 110 33.70 -1.04 -12.73
CA GLU A 110 34.30 -0.96 -14.05
C GLU A 110 33.21 -0.43 -14.96
N ALA A 111 33.14 0.91 -14.95
CA ALA A 111 32.45 1.70 -15.95
C ALA A 111 33.04 1.36 -17.32
N LYS A 112 32.48 0.35 -17.98
CA LYS A 112 32.59 0.23 -19.43
C LYS A 112 31.90 1.48 -20.01
N PRO A 113 32.61 2.37 -20.71
CA PRO A 113 31.97 3.49 -21.35
C PRO A 113 30.97 2.92 -22.37
N GLN A 114 29.69 3.21 -22.16
CA GLN A 114 28.67 3.00 -23.17
C GLN A 114 29.14 3.71 -24.44
N PRO A 115 29.23 3.07 -25.62
CA PRO A 115 29.53 3.78 -26.83
C PRO A 115 28.43 4.82 -27.05
N ALA A 116 28.83 6.08 -27.12
CA ALA A 116 27.95 7.20 -27.42
C ALA A 116 27.32 6.98 -28.80
N VAL A 117 26.14 6.36 -28.84
CA VAL A 117 25.28 6.36 -30.02
C VAL A 117 24.69 7.75 -30.13
N TYR A 118 25.33 8.50 -31.01
CA TYR A 118 25.07 9.88 -31.36
C TYR A 118 23.65 10.08 -31.91
N ALA A 119 23.18 11.30 -31.73
CA ALA A 119 21.86 11.79 -32.08
C ALA A 119 21.48 11.59 -33.55
N GLN A 120 20.23 11.16 -33.78
CA GLN A 120 19.47 11.57 -34.96
C GLN A 120 18.07 11.98 -34.51
N GLY A 121 17.85 13.30 -34.54
CA GLY A 121 16.58 13.92 -34.21
C GLY A 121 15.48 13.48 -35.17
N TYR A 122 14.35 13.09 -34.61
CA TYR A 122 13.13 12.93 -35.37
C TYR A 122 12.50 14.32 -35.56
N LYS A 123 12.41 14.74 -36.82
CA LYS A 123 11.61 15.87 -37.24
C LYS A 123 10.14 15.46 -37.10
N THR A 124 9.37 16.28 -36.41
CA THR A 124 7.91 16.20 -36.41
C THR A 124 7.41 17.01 -37.59
N ASP A 125 7.05 16.33 -38.67
CA ASP A 125 6.21 16.90 -39.72
C ASP A 125 4.80 16.34 -39.61
N ASP A 126 3.88 17.28 -39.42
CA ASP A 126 2.44 17.19 -39.46
C ASP A 126 1.97 16.72 -40.85
N LYS A 127 1.26 15.58 -40.92
CA LYS A 127 0.22 15.39 -41.94
C LYS A 127 -0.74 14.24 -41.61
N THR A 128 -1.96 14.51 -42.02
CA THR A 128 -3.24 13.85 -41.77
C THR A 128 -3.46 12.56 -42.56
N ASP A 129 -4.55 11.88 -42.17
CA ASP A 129 -5.39 10.93 -42.93
C ASP A 129 -5.10 9.42 -42.89
N ALA A 130 -6.04 8.72 -42.23
CA ALA A 130 -6.73 7.50 -42.63
C ALA A 130 -5.92 6.28 -43.15
N VAL A 131 -5.91 5.18 -42.37
CA VAL A 131 -6.63 3.91 -42.69
C VAL A 131 -6.30 2.75 -41.71
N LYS A 132 -7.35 2.29 -41.03
CA LYS A 132 -7.77 0.89 -40.75
C LYS A 132 -6.71 -0.22 -40.71
N GLY A 133 -6.50 -0.83 -39.53
CA GLY A 133 -5.81 -2.13 -39.40
C GLY A 133 -5.88 -2.69 -37.98
N ALA A 134 -6.42 -3.90 -37.83
CA ALA A 134 -6.76 -4.55 -36.57
C ALA A 134 -5.53 -5.10 -35.79
N GLY A 135 -5.64 -5.17 -34.46
CA GLY A 135 -4.72 -5.88 -33.58
C GLY A 135 -5.22 -5.84 -32.12
N GLY A 136 -5.92 -6.89 -31.70
CA GLY A 136 -6.65 -6.97 -30.43
C GLY A 136 -5.77 -7.07 -29.16
N PRO A 137 -6.40 -6.90 -27.98
CA PRO A 137 -5.71 -6.91 -26.69
C PRO A 137 -5.26 -8.32 -26.27
N ALA A 138 -4.05 -8.40 -25.71
CA ALA A 138 -3.47 -9.60 -25.12
C ALA A 138 -4.31 -10.15 -23.94
N PRO A 139 -4.36 -11.48 -23.74
CA PRO A 139 -5.19 -12.10 -22.72
C PRO A 139 -4.65 -11.94 -21.29
N ALA A 140 -5.56 -11.68 -20.36
CA ALA A 140 -5.30 -11.66 -18.92
C ALA A 140 -4.98 -13.06 -18.35
N PRO A 141 -4.10 -13.18 -17.34
CA PRO A 141 -3.82 -14.44 -16.67
C PRO A 141 -5.01 -14.90 -15.81
N LYS A 142 -5.42 -16.15 -16.01
CA LYS A 142 -6.45 -16.84 -15.23
C LYS A 142 -5.85 -17.28 -13.90
N PHE A 143 -6.38 -16.78 -12.79
CA PHE A 143 -6.05 -17.25 -11.45
C PHE A 143 -6.89 -18.49 -11.15
N SER A 144 -6.20 -19.61 -10.93
CA SER A 144 -6.81 -20.89 -10.55
C SER A 144 -7.07 -20.89 -9.04
N SER A 145 -8.34 -20.91 -8.67
CA SER A 145 -8.83 -21.02 -7.30
C SER A 145 -8.54 -22.42 -6.76
N SER A 146 -7.58 -22.56 -5.84
CA SER A 146 -7.39 -23.79 -5.06
C SER A 146 -8.02 -23.64 -3.68
N SER A 147 -9.03 -24.47 -3.46
CA SER A 147 -9.88 -24.60 -2.30
C SER A 147 -9.11 -25.01 -1.03
N SER A 148 -9.36 -24.30 0.06
CA SER A 148 -8.90 -24.65 1.42
C SER A 148 -9.82 -25.72 2.04
N PRO A 149 -9.29 -26.76 2.69
CA PRO A 149 -10.00 -27.47 3.75
C PRO A 149 -9.62 -26.96 5.16
N ALA A 150 -10.58 -27.15 6.06
CA ALA A 150 -10.70 -26.64 7.42
C ALA A 150 -9.47 -26.83 8.32
N ARG A 151 -9.20 -25.84 9.19
CA ARG A 151 -8.36 -26.01 10.38
C ARG A 151 -9.27 -26.12 11.59
N ASP A 152 -9.10 -27.23 12.29
CA ASP A 152 -9.79 -27.66 13.49
C ASP A 152 -9.45 -26.77 14.71
N PRO A 153 -10.40 -26.51 15.63
CA PRO A 153 -10.17 -25.74 16.85
C PRO A 153 -9.44 -26.58 17.92
N LEU A 154 -8.25 -26.13 18.33
CA LEU A 154 -7.61 -26.62 19.55
C LEU A 154 -8.31 -26.00 20.76
N ASP A 155 -9.27 -26.75 21.29
CA ASP A 155 -9.83 -26.61 22.62
C ASP A 155 -8.92 -27.34 23.64
N GLY A 156 -8.67 -26.73 24.80
CA GLY A 156 -8.09 -27.43 25.95
C GLY A 156 -6.70 -26.96 26.39
N LEU A 157 -6.64 -25.79 27.05
CA LEU A 157 -5.69 -25.59 28.14
C LEU A 157 -6.44 -25.13 29.38
N ASP A 158 -6.59 -26.15 30.22
CA ASP A 158 -7.16 -26.28 31.55
C ASP A 158 -6.73 -25.19 32.53
N SER A 159 -7.71 -24.79 33.34
CA SER A 159 -7.69 -23.72 34.32
C SER A 159 -6.84 -24.10 35.53
N GLY A 160 -5.62 -23.57 35.59
CA GLY A 160 -4.81 -23.55 36.81
C GLY A 160 -5.33 -22.53 37.81
N ASP A 161 -6.27 -22.98 38.64
CA ASP A 161 -6.69 -22.42 39.91
C ASP A 161 -5.46 -22.11 40.79
N LEU A 162 -5.27 -20.84 41.19
CA LEU A 162 -4.41 -20.50 42.31
C LEU A 162 -5.08 -19.48 43.23
N PRO A 163 -4.98 -19.69 44.56
CA PRO A 163 -5.90 -19.17 45.56
C PRO A 163 -5.71 -17.70 45.89
N ARG A 164 -6.86 -17.05 46.09
CA ARG A 164 -7.03 -15.68 46.55
C ARG A 164 -7.02 -15.64 48.08
N ASP A 165 -5.86 -15.89 48.70
CA ASP A 165 -5.72 -15.69 50.15
C ASP A 165 -4.25 -15.40 50.53
N LEU A 166 -3.94 -14.13 50.82
CA LEU A 166 -2.94 -13.64 51.79
C LEU A 166 -2.48 -12.20 51.48
N ARG A 167 -3.28 -11.23 51.94
CA ARG A 167 -2.86 -9.91 52.45
C ARG A 167 -4.11 -9.35 53.13
N ARG A 168 -4.42 -9.73 54.37
CA ARG A 168 -3.72 -9.45 55.64
C ARG A 168 -3.23 -8.00 55.73
N GLU A 169 -4.10 -7.21 56.36
CA GLU A 169 -3.83 -6.27 57.48
C GLU A 169 -2.44 -5.62 57.51
N GLU A 170 -2.37 -4.32 57.26
CA GLU A 170 -2.17 -3.25 58.27
C GLU A 170 -2.42 -1.87 57.63
#